data_AF-A0A2P9JZF0-F1
#
_entry.id   AF-A0A2P9JZF0-F1
#
_cell.length_a   1.000
_cell.length_b   1.000
_cell.length_c   1.000
_cell.angle_alpha   90.00
_cell.angle_beta   90.00
_cell.angle_gamma   90.00
#
_symmetry.space_group_name_H-M   'P 1'
#
loop_
_entity.id
_entity.type
_entity.pdbx_description
1 polymer ?
#
loop_
_entity_poly.entity_id
_entity_poly.type
_entity_poly.pdbx_seq_one_letter_code
_entity_poly.pdbx_strand_id
1 'polypeptide(L)'
;MKSFVVACALFAVALAAPQEHHHHDHADVHGMKAVHEKCQNDPATHLETSVLEDLRKNRNNAQLPPNFGLHVQCMSKGMNLIQEDGKVNVEGVKTHVGHVEKDQSKADSIVQECAQNKENEKETSKHVWECLHKNHIFSGPHHHHHSDESSASSESEEHHHH
;
A
#
# COMPACT_ATOMS: atom_id res chain seq x y z
N MET A 1 49.18 -23.74 -46.29
CA MET A 1 49.83 -22.58 -45.62
C MET A 1 49.25 -21.32 -46.26
N LYS A 2 48.53 -20.39 -45.65
CA LYS A 2 48.15 -20.08 -44.26
C LYS A 2 46.79 -19.39 -44.34
N SER A 3 45.85 -19.80 -43.49
CA SER A 3 44.57 -19.14 -43.28
C SER A 3 44.78 -17.77 -42.63
N PHE A 4 44.07 -16.74 -43.09
CA PHE A 4 43.87 -15.52 -42.33
C PHE A 4 42.41 -15.45 -41.90
N VAL A 5 42.15 -16.00 -40.71
CA VAL A 5 40.91 -15.81 -39.98
C VAL A 5 41.00 -14.42 -39.34
N VAL A 6 40.34 -13.43 -39.93
CA VAL A 6 40.14 -12.13 -39.28
C VAL A 6 38.92 -12.27 -38.37
N ALA A 7 39.19 -12.47 -37.08
CA ALA A 7 38.18 -12.48 -36.05
C ALA A 7 37.64 -11.06 -35.84
N CYS A 8 36.45 -10.77 -36.37
CA CYS A 8 35.67 -9.61 -35.96
C CYS A 8 35.22 -9.81 -34.51
N ALA A 9 35.93 -9.17 -33.57
CA ALA A 9 35.53 -9.13 -32.17
C ALA A 9 34.20 -8.36 -32.05
N LEU A 10 33.14 -9.12 -31.77
CA LEU A 10 31.83 -8.65 -31.36
C LEU A 10 31.96 -7.91 -30.02
N PHE A 11 31.98 -6.58 -30.06
CA PHE A 11 31.56 -5.78 -28.90
C PHE A 11 30.12 -5.33 -29.14
N ALA A 12 29.19 -6.27 -28.95
CA ALA A 12 27.81 -5.90 -28.69
C ALA A 12 27.78 -5.30 -27.28
N VAL A 13 27.94 -3.98 -27.19
CA VAL A 13 27.60 -3.23 -25.99
C VAL A 13 26.09 -3.37 -25.85
N ALA A 14 25.67 -4.31 -25.01
CA ALA A 14 24.29 -4.38 -24.55
C ALA A 14 24.03 -3.09 -23.76
N LEU A 15 23.42 -2.11 -24.44
CA LEU A 15 22.71 -1.04 -23.78
C LEU A 15 21.60 -1.72 -22.97
N ALA A 16 21.88 -1.99 -21.70
CA ALA A 16 20.81 -2.23 -20.74
C ALA A 16 19.98 -0.95 -20.74
N ALA A 17 18.82 -0.98 -21.41
CA ALA A 17 17.81 0.02 -21.21
C ALA A 17 17.55 0.09 -19.69
N PRO A 18 17.40 1.29 -19.11
CA PRO A 18 17.00 1.38 -17.71
C PRO A 18 15.75 0.52 -17.56
N GLN A 19 15.86 -0.47 -16.68
CA GLN A 19 14.72 -1.30 -16.31
C GLN A 19 13.75 -0.35 -15.64
N GLU A 20 12.76 0.12 -16.40
CA GLU A 20 11.66 0.90 -15.85
C GLU A 20 10.97 -0.04 -14.87
N HIS A 21 11.30 0.15 -13.59
CA HIS A 21 10.55 -0.44 -12.50
C HIS A 21 9.15 0.12 -12.65
N HIS A 22 8.27 -0.68 -13.26
CA HIS A 22 6.84 -0.44 -13.30
C HIS A 22 6.35 -0.34 -11.85
N HIS A 23 6.40 0.87 -11.30
CA HIS A 23 5.65 1.21 -10.11
C HIS A 23 4.20 0.94 -10.45
N HIS A 24 3.61 -0.05 -9.79
CA HIS A 24 2.17 -0.26 -9.80
C HIS A 24 1.52 1.03 -9.31
N ASP A 25 1.03 1.82 -10.27
CA ASP A 25 0.26 3.02 -10.03
C ASP A 25 -1.14 2.55 -9.58
N HIS A 26 -1.25 2.19 -8.30
CA HIS A 26 -2.56 2.02 -7.69
C HIS A 26 -3.23 3.38 -7.79
N ALA A 27 -4.32 3.46 -8.56
CA ALA A 27 -5.12 4.67 -8.64
C ALA A 27 -5.39 5.17 -7.21
N ASP A 28 -5.04 6.42 -6.92
CA ASP A 28 -5.19 7.01 -5.59
C ASP A 28 -6.67 7.36 -5.36
N VAL A 29 -7.48 6.32 -5.10
CA VAL A 29 -8.95 6.39 -4.93
C VAL A 29 -9.36 7.34 -3.79
N HIS A 30 -8.43 7.67 -2.89
CA HIS A 30 -8.71 8.49 -1.72
C HIS A 30 -7.98 9.83 -1.70
N GLY A 31 -7.09 10.12 -2.65
CA GLY A 31 -6.23 11.31 -2.58
C GLY A 31 -5.15 11.23 -1.49
N MET A 32 -4.83 10.01 -1.03
CA MET A 32 -3.90 9.76 0.06
C MET A 32 -2.47 10.18 -0.28
N LYS A 33 -2.06 10.12 -1.55
CA LYS A 33 -0.72 10.53 -1.99
C LYS A 33 -0.46 12.00 -1.73
N ALA A 34 -1.40 12.87 -2.13
CA ALA A 34 -1.27 14.31 -1.94
C ALA A 34 -1.24 14.70 -0.45
N VAL A 35 -2.07 14.04 0.37
CA VAL A 35 -2.05 14.25 1.82
C VAL A 35 -0.74 13.76 2.44
N HIS A 36 -0.25 12.59 2.04
CA HIS A 36 1.01 12.06 2.50
C HIS A 36 2.18 12.97 2.15
N GLU A 37 2.27 13.45 0.91
CA GLU A 37 3.29 14.41 0.49
C GLU A 37 3.24 15.69 1.34
N LYS A 38 2.05 16.23 1.61
CA LYS A 38 1.89 17.38 2.50
C LYS A 38 2.42 17.10 3.91
N CYS A 39 2.07 15.95 4.50
CA CYS A 39 2.52 15.55 5.83
C CYS A 39 4.03 15.23 5.86
N GLN A 40 4.62 14.76 4.76
CA GLN A 40 6.06 14.54 4.66
C GLN A 40 6.86 15.84 4.50
N ASN A 41 6.25 16.89 3.98
CA ASN A 41 6.89 18.20 3.81
C ASN A 41 6.91 19.05 5.09
N ASP A 42 6.14 18.69 6.11
CA ASP A 42 6.20 19.32 7.43
C ASP A 42 7.22 18.57 8.32
N PRO A 43 8.30 19.24 8.79
CA PRO A 43 9.31 18.61 9.65
C PRO A 43 8.76 18.00 10.94
N ALA A 44 7.63 18.50 11.47
CA ALA A 44 7.02 17.96 12.68
C ALA A 44 6.37 16.58 12.46
N THR A 45 5.94 16.31 11.23
CA THR A 45 5.21 15.09 10.85
C THR A 45 6.00 14.20 9.88
N HIS A 46 7.18 14.62 9.44
CA HIS A 46 8.03 13.85 8.53
C HIS A 46 8.47 12.51 9.12
N LEU A 47 8.17 11.41 8.43
CA LEU A 47 8.71 10.10 8.75
C LEU A 47 9.83 9.73 7.78
N GLU A 48 10.93 9.23 8.32
CA GLU A 48 12.04 8.69 7.53
C GLU A 48 11.54 7.64 6.54
N THR A 49 12.07 7.65 5.33
CA THR A 49 11.65 6.70 4.27
C THR A 49 11.79 5.25 4.71
N SER A 50 12.83 4.92 5.48
CA SER A 50 13.04 3.57 6.01
C SER A 50 11.92 3.11 6.95
N VAL A 51 11.36 4.02 7.76
CA VAL A 51 10.21 3.74 8.63
C VAL A 51 8.96 3.47 7.80
N LEU A 52 8.72 4.28 6.75
CA LEU A 52 7.57 4.08 5.86
C LEU A 52 7.65 2.77 5.08
N GLU A 53 8.85 2.40 4.62
CA GLU A 53 9.08 1.11 3.96
C GLU A 53 8.85 -0.06 4.91
N ASP A 54 9.31 0.04 6.16
CA ASP A 54 9.10 -1.02 7.16
C ASP A 54 7.62 -1.12 7.54
N LEU A 55 6.90 -0.01 7.68
CA LEU A 55 5.45 0.00 7.86
C LEU A 55 4.68 -0.65 6.70
N ARG A 56 5.17 -0.46 5.46
CA ARG A 56 4.58 -1.07 4.27
C ARG A 56 4.80 -2.59 4.24
N LYS A 57 5.99 -3.06 4.63
CA LYS A 57 6.36 -4.48 4.58
C LYS A 57 5.90 -5.26 5.82
N ASN A 58 6.03 -4.64 7.00
CA ASN A 58 5.92 -5.26 8.31
C ASN A 58 5.05 -4.43 9.27
N ARG A 59 3.87 -3.98 8.81
CA ARG A 59 2.96 -3.07 9.54
C ARG A 59 2.83 -3.33 11.06
N ASN A 60 2.76 -4.59 11.47
CA ASN A 60 2.53 -4.97 12.88
C ASN A 60 3.82 -5.05 13.72
N ASN A 61 4.99 -5.07 13.09
CA ASN A 61 6.28 -5.28 13.75
C ASN A 61 7.24 -4.10 13.58
N ALA A 62 6.83 -3.05 12.87
CA ALA A 62 7.67 -1.89 12.63
C ALA A 62 7.94 -1.11 13.92
N GLN A 63 9.19 -0.68 14.10
CA GLN A 63 9.53 0.24 15.18
C GLN A 63 9.04 1.64 14.83
N LEU A 64 8.10 2.15 15.63
CA LEU A 64 7.46 3.45 15.38
C LEU A 64 8.28 4.57 16.03
N PRO A 65 8.69 5.60 15.27
CA PRO A 65 9.36 6.76 15.84
C PRO A 65 8.39 7.60 16.68
N PRO A 66 8.89 8.47 17.58
CA PRO A 66 8.04 9.28 18.46
C PRO A 66 7.01 10.16 17.73
N ASN A 67 7.35 10.64 16.53
CA ASN A 67 6.51 11.50 15.71
C ASN A 67 5.51 10.74 14.82
N PHE A 68 5.49 9.40 14.86
CA PHE A 68 4.52 8.60 14.11
C PHE A 68 3.07 9.00 14.40
N GLY A 69 2.75 9.26 15.68
CA GLY A 69 1.42 9.72 16.07
C GLY A 69 1.04 11.07 15.44
N LEU A 70 2.00 11.99 15.27
CA LEU A 70 1.78 13.28 14.61
C LEU A 70 1.55 13.10 13.11
N HIS A 71 2.30 12.20 12.47
CA HIS A 71 2.09 11.86 11.06
C HIS A 71 0.69 11.28 10.84
N VAL A 72 0.27 10.31 11.67
CA VAL A 72 -1.09 9.73 11.59
C VAL A 72 -2.15 10.81 11.78
N GLN A 73 -1.98 11.72 12.74
CA GLN A 73 -2.92 12.82 12.95
C GLN A 73 -2.99 13.75 11.73
N CYS A 74 -1.85 14.12 11.13
CA CYS A 74 -1.79 14.91 9.91
C CYS A 74 -2.53 14.23 8.76
N MET A 75 -2.29 12.93 8.56
CA MET A 75 -2.98 12.11 7.57
C MET A 75 -4.48 12.09 7.84
N SER A 76 -4.91 11.77 9.06
CA SER A 76 -6.32 11.68 9.42
C SER A 76 -7.09 12.99 9.21
N LYS A 77 -6.47 14.14 9.51
CA LYS A 77 -7.05 15.47 9.23
C LYS A 77 -7.07 15.79 7.75
N GLY A 78 -5.97 15.55 7.04
CA GLY A 78 -5.87 15.80 5.60
C GLY A 78 -6.82 14.94 4.77
N MET A 79 -7.10 13.72 5.24
CA MET A 79 -8.11 12.80 4.71
C MET A 79 -9.52 13.09 5.23
N ASN A 80 -9.72 14.18 5.98
CA ASN A 80 -11.02 14.58 6.51
C ASN A 80 -11.72 13.50 7.36
N LEU A 81 -10.96 12.60 7.99
CA LEU A 81 -11.48 11.56 8.89
C LEU A 81 -11.69 12.10 10.31
N ILE A 82 -10.91 13.11 10.66
CA ILE A 82 -10.88 13.78 11.96
C ILE A 82 -11.06 15.27 11.71
N GLN A 83 -11.93 15.92 12.48
CA GLN A 83 -12.18 17.35 12.45
C GLN A 83 -11.04 18.12 13.15
N GLU A 84 -11.00 19.43 13.00
CA GLU A 84 -10.00 20.26 13.68
C GLU A 84 -10.13 20.24 15.21
N ASP A 85 -11.32 19.98 15.75
CA ASP A 85 -11.57 19.82 17.18
C ASP A 85 -11.16 18.43 17.72
N GLY A 86 -10.59 17.59 16.86
CA GLY A 86 -10.10 16.26 17.20
C GLY A 86 -11.16 15.15 17.25
N LYS A 87 -12.43 15.46 16.94
CA LYS A 87 -13.49 14.46 16.85
C LYS A 87 -13.53 13.80 15.48
N VAL A 88 -14.13 12.63 15.42
CA VAL A 88 -14.37 11.93 14.16
C VAL A 88 -15.30 12.74 13.25
N ASN A 89 -14.90 12.87 11.98
CA ASN A 89 -15.80 13.29 10.91
C ASN A 89 -16.46 12.06 10.27
N VAL A 90 -17.66 11.72 10.72
CA VAL A 90 -18.41 10.55 10.26
C VAL A 90 -18.67 10.60 8.75
N GLU A 91 -18.97 11.77 8.17
CA GLU A 91 -19.21 11.91 6.73
C GLU A 91 -17.93 11.72 5.91
N GLY A 92 -16.78 12.16 6.42
CA GLY A 92 -15.48 11.84 5.82
C GLY A 92 -15.21 10.34 5.82
N VAL A 93 -15.43 9.68 6.96
CA VAL A 93 -15.30 8.20 7.06
C VAL A 93 -16.22 7.49 6.05
N LYS A 94 -17.50 7.88 5.98
CA LYS A 94 -18.46 7.34 4.98
C LYS A 94 -17.98 7.52 3.55
N THR A 95 -17.42 8.68 3.22
CA THR A 95 -16.91 8.99 1.88
C THR A 95 -15.82 8.00 1.49
N HIS A 96 -14.82 7.79 2.35
CA HIS A 96 -13.74 6.84 2.08
C HIS A 96 -14.25 5.39 2.03
N VAL A 97 -15.13 4.99 2.93
CA VAL A 97 -15.71 3.63 2.91
C VAL A 97 -16.49 3.39 1.61
N GLY A 98 -17.35 4.31 1.19
CA GLY A 98 -18.18 4.16 -0.02
C GLY A 98 -17.40 4.20 -1.34
N HIS A 99 -16.18 4.74 -1.35
CA HIS A 99 -15.29 4.62 -2.50
C HIS A 99 -14.88 3.17 -2.77
N VAL A 100 -14.75 2.34 -1.73
CA VAL A 100 -14.22 0.97 -1.82
C VAL A 100 -15.33 -0.07 -1.65
N GLU A 101 -16.12 0.02 -0.59
CA GLU A 101 -17.18 -0.93 -0.28
C GLU A 101 -18.48 -0.54 -1.00
N LYS A 102 -19.07 -1.47 -1.74
CA LYS A 102 -20.29 -1.25 -2.53
C LYS A 102 -21.52 -1.89 -1.90
N ASP A 103 -21.32 -2.87 -1.00
CA ASP A 103 -22.39 -3.37 -0.15
C ASP A 103 -22.69 -2.34 0.95
N GLN A 104 -23.89 -1.74 0.87
CA GLN A 104 -24.30 -0.70 1.82
C GLN A 104 -24.37 -1.21 3.27
N SER A 105 -24.80 -2.45 3.50
CA SER A 105 -24.88 -3.00 4.86
C SER A 105 -23.49 -3.18 5.46
N LYS A 106 -22.53 -3.62 4.64
CA LYS A 106 -21.12 -3.73 5.07
C LYS A 106 -20.48 -2.37 5.25
N ALA A 107 -20.74 -1.42 4.35
CA ALA A 107 -20.25 -0.05 4.47
C ALA A 107 -20.75 0.60 5.78
N ASP A 108 -22.05 0.49 6.07
CA ASP A 108 -22.65 1.01 7.31
C ASP A 108 -22.04 0.38 8.56
N SER A 109 -21.81 -0.94 8.53
CA SER A 109 -21.14 -1.66 9.62
C SER A 109 -19.71 -1.15 9.87
N ILE A 110 -18.92 -0.94 8.81
CA ILE A 110 -17.56 -0.40 8.90
C ILE A 110 -17.58 1.03 9.44
N VAL A 111 -18.50 1.87 8.97
CA VAL A 111 -18.65 3.25 9.49
C VAL A 111 -19.02 3.22 10.97
N GLN A 112 -19.95 2.37 11.37
CA GLN A 112 -20.35 2.22 12.77
C GLN A 112 -19.18 1.74 13.64
N GLU A 113 -18.36 0.79 13.17
CA GLU A 113 -17.18 0.30 13.89
C GLU A 113 -16.11 1.38 14.01
N CYS A 114 -15.77 2.04 12.89
CA CYS A 114 -14.58 2.88 12.78
C CYS A 114 -14.82 4.33 13.19
N ALA A 115 -16.03 4.86 13.06
CA ALA A 115 -16.30 6.27 13.30
C ALA A 115 -16.57 6.60 14.78
N GLN A 116 -15.66 6.18 15.66
CA GLN A 116 -15.83 6.27 17.12
C GLN A 116 -14.82 7.22 17.75
N ASN A 117 -15.31 8.20 18.52
CA ASN A 117 -14.46 9.03 19.37
C ASN A 117 -13.83 8.18 20.49
N LYS A 118 -12.58 8.47 20.84
CA LYS A 118 -11.86 7.87 21.98
C LYS A 118 -11.58 8.92 23.05
N GLU A 119 -10.80 8.55 24.06
CA GLU A 119 -10.50 9.41 25.22
C GLU A 119 -9.92 10.78 24.84
N ASN A 120 -9.14 10.85 23.76
CA ASN A 120 -8.54 12.07 23.26
C ASN A 120 -8.34 12.03 21.74
N GLU A 121 -7.97 13.17 21.15
CA GLU A 121 -7.76 13.35 19.70
C GLU A 121 -6.74 12.36 19.11
N LYS A 122 -5.65 12.10 19.83
CA LYS A 122 -4.59 11.20 19.38
C LYS A 122 -5.10 9.76 19.30
N GLU A 123 -5.74 9.27 20.35
CA GLU A 123 -6.32 7.93 20.37
C GLU A 123 -7.49 7.80 19.39
N THR A 124 -8.24 8.88 19.16
CA THR A 124 -9.31 8.91 18.15
C THR A 124 -8.73 8.76 16.74
N SER A 125 -7.76 9.60 16.38
CA SER A 125 -7.09 9.55 15.06
C SER A 125 -6.49 8.18 14.78
N LYS A 126 -5.77 7.63 15.78
CA LYS A 126 -5.19 6.28 15.71
C LYS A 126 -6.26 5.22 15.49
N HIS A 127 -7.34 5.25 16.27
CA HIS A 127 -8.42 4.27 16.15
C HIS A 127 -9.08 4.29 14.78
N VAL A 128 -9.48 5.46 14.28
CA VAL A 128 -10.13 5.57 12.97
C VAL A 128 -9.20 5.07 11.87
N TRP A 129 -7.93 5.47 11.91
CA TRP A 129 -6.92 5.06 10.93
C TRP A 129 -6.70 3.54 10.91
N GLU A 130 -6.48 2.94 12.08
CA GLU A 130 -6.26 1.49 12.21
C GLU A 130 -7.49 0.69 11.79
N CYS A 131 -8.69 1.13 12.19
CA CYS A 131 -9.94 0.45 11.86
C CYS A 131 -10.20 0.43 10.35
N LEU A 132 -9.98 1.55 9.65
CA LEU A 132 -10.14 1.63 8.20
C LEU A 132 -9.10 0.77 7.46
N HIS A 133 -7.88 0.69 7.96
CA HIS A 133 -6.87 -0.22 7.41
C HIS A 133 -7.19 -1.70 7.64
N LYS A 134 -7.67 -2.06 8.83
CA LYS A 134 -8.15 -3.41 9.15
C LYS A 134 -9.30 -3.82 8.22
N ASN A 135 -10.17 -2.88 7.85
CA ASN A 135 -11.27 -3.08 6.90
C ASN A 135 -10.86 -2.86 5.43
N HIS A 136 -9.56 -2.77 5.13
CA HIS A 136 -9.00 -2.62 3.77
C HIS A 136 -9.51 -1.41 2.99
N ILE A 137 -9.97 -0.35 3.67
CA ILE A 137 -10.44 0.86 3.00
C ILE A 137 -9.26 1.60 2.34
N PHE A 138 -8.09 1.65 2.97
CA PHE A 138 -6.90 2.32 2.40
C PHE A 138 -5.89 1.37 1.75
N SER A 139 -6.19 0.07 1.73
CA SER A 139 -5.41 -0.89 0.96
C SER A 139 -6.04 -0.93 -0.43
N GLY A 140 -5.33 -0.46 -1.46
CA GLY A 140 -5.81 -0.57 -2.85
C GLY A 140 -6.22 -2.02 -3.20
N PRO A 141 -6.90 -2.25 -4.34
CA PRO A 141 -7.38 -3.59 -4.70
C PRO A 141 -6.22 -4.58 -4.58
N HIS A 142 -6.35 -5.53 -3.67
CA HIS A 142 -5.39 -6.62 -3.50
C HIS A 142 -5.40 -7.38 -4.83
N HIS A 143 -4.38 -7.19 -5.66
CA HIS A 143 -4.05 -8.20 -6.64
C HIS A 143 -3.66 -9.43 -5.82
N HIS A 144 -4.52 -10.46 -5.88
CA HIS A 144 -4.16 -11.78 -5.42
C HIS A 144 -2.85 -12.15 -6.12
N HIS A 145 -1.73 -12.06 -5.40
CA HIS A 145 -0.53 -12.79 -5.77
C HIS A 145 -0.87 -14.26 -5.57
N HIS A 146 -1.45 -14.88 -6.59
CA HIS A 146 -1.33 -16.32 -6.78
C HIS A 146 0.16 -16.57 -7.00
N SER A 147 0.86 -16.95 -5.93
CA SER A 147 2.05 -17.75 -6.08
C SER A 147 1.60 -19.09 -6.66
N ASP A 148 1.70 -19.24 -7.98
CA ASP A 148 1.64 -20.53 -8.65
C ASP A 148 2.81 -21.37 -8.11
N GLU A 149 2.57 -22.06 -7.01
CA GLU A 149 3.35 -23.21 -6.64
C GLU A 149 2.99 -24.31 -7.64
N SER A 150 3.75 -24.35 -8.73
CA SER A 150 3.77 -25.44 -9.68
C SER A 150 4.05 -26.75 -8.95
N SER A 151 2.97 -27.41 -8.54
CA SER A 151 2.97 -28.80 -8.10
C SER A 151 3.35 -29.65 -9.31
N ALA A 152 4.62 -30.02 -9.36
CA ALA A 152 5.08 -31.09 -10.23
C ALA A 152 4.49 -32.41 -9.72
N SER A 153 3.39 -32.83 -10.32
CA SER A 153 2.95 -34.22 -10.30
C SER A 153 2.11 -34.50 -11.54
N SER A 154 2.77 -35.04 -12.57
CA SER A 154 2.08 -35.83 -13.58
C SER A 154 2.94 -37.04 -13.86
N GLU A 155 2.46 -38.15 -13.31
CA GLU A 155 2.84 -39.52 -13.60
C GLU A 155 2.90 -39.77 -15.10
N SER A 156 4.00 -40.38 -15.56
CA SER A 156 4.11 -40.96 -16.89
C SER A 156 3.76 -42.45 -16.81
N GLU A 157 2.48 -42.76 -16.96
CA GLU A 157 2.03 -44.09 -17.42
C GLU A 157 2.01 -44.10 -18.95
N GLU A 158 2.99 -44.77 -19.54
CA GLU A 158 3.10 -44.96 -20.99
C GLU A 158 2.49 -46.32 -21.35
N HIS A 159 1.25 -46.31 -21.87
CA HIS A 159 0.62 -47.46 -22.52
C HIS A 159 0.38 -47.17 -24.00
N HIS A 160 1.19 -47.83 -24.84
CA HIS A 160 0.88 -48.40 -26.17
C HIS A 160 0.30 -47.50 -27.27
N HIS A 161 0.95 -47.47 -28.44
CA HIS A 161 0.53 -48.28 -29.62
C HIS A 161 1.30 -47.90 -30.90
N HIS A 162 1.74 -48.96 -31.59
CA HIS A 162 1.99 -49.14 -33.03
C HIS A 162 3.08 -48.34 -33.77
#